data_AF-A0A8H8X0G0-F1
#
_entry.id   AF-A0A8H8X0G0-F1
#
_cell.length_a   1.000
_cell.length_b   1.000
_cell.length_c   1.000
_cell.angle_alpha   90.00
_cell.angle_beta   90.00
_cell.angle_gamma   90.00
#
_symmetry.space_group_name_H-M   'P 1'
#
loop_
_entity.id
_entity.type
_entity.pdbx_description
1 polymer ?
#
loop_
_entity_poly.entity_id
_entity_poly.type
_entity_poly.pdbx_seq_one_letter_code
_entity_poly.pdbx_strand_id
1 'polypeptide(L)'
;MSFDESAYLNWLRQPADGREVAAQLRLMLSHVERDREEIISLFNREEVRNDVLVELMKWNERLKPSTKRDRIGRAAVRFWVAQTLSTTVMRSHALDVAYDYGHGLNEIMEIGADGLFEVATSQFLALRSVADDLTNWLKDRSIVRPLIIESPLGNSLPVQVTTDFAKSKNIDLTTYAWNTPRNDRPARGATIDDAAAACTAFANDFDLVIFIDDVSTGTRFLKLHDALIEHLGAERFLPLALVVNDTQRPQNAEHMNRKRLMERLSEQATRIGYEDVWTEIPLQRLFRLDELSFYRWERALIWEDSDLIAGKRKINLFFTILDHVSDILSDLASAQSSFRPHLEHAWAQDVSGQTSDVALGSIQSEFANLASEIQPKDLKSAIEAEARSEFPHDYAGQYVGAGREMDFVKERWDWLRAKYLDLVSMKVGTERAWMSWRAVDNVFAASFHEHTPRPSRDQAATPYTISFNVTIKKLNERLRWRIHQGQ
;
A
#
# COMPACT_ATOMS: atom_id res chain seq x y z
N MET A 1 20.73 11.43 28.63
CA MET A 1 20.33 10.03 28.99
C MET A 1 21.07 9.11 28.02
N SER A 2 22.06 8.34 28.47
CA SER A 2 22.69 7.32 27.61
C SER A 2 21.92 6.02 27.77
N PHE A 3 21.20 5.62 26.71
CA PHE A 3 20.67 4.27 26.62
C PHE A 3 21.70 3.42 25.86
N ASP A 4 22.03 2.23 26.34
CA ASP A 4 22.77 1.23 25.57
C ASP A 4 21.82 0.40 24.70
N GLU A 5 22.36 -0.37 23.76
CA GLU A 5 21.59 -1.12 22.75
C GLU A 5 20.42 -1.89 23.38
N SER A 6 19.23 -1.79 22.77
CA SER A 6 18.01 -2.41 23.31
C SER A 6 18.09 -3.93 23.27
N ALA A 7 17.90 -4.60 24.41
CA ALA A 7 17.85 -6.07 24.46
C ALA A 7 16.72 -6.62 23.59
N TYR A 8 15.54 -5.99 23.65
CA TYR A 8 14.37 -6.40 22.88
C TYR A 8 14.62 -6.30 21.37
N LEU A 9 15.13 -5.17 20.89
CA LEU A 9 15.40 -4.99 19.46
C LEU A 9 16.55 -5.87 18.96
N ASN A 10 17.56 -6.10 19.79
CA ASN A 10 18.62 -7.05 19.49
C ASN A 10 18.04 -8.48 19.36
N TRP A 11 17.20 -8.89 20.31
CA TRP A 11 16.50 -10.18 20.25
C TRP A 11 15.63 -10.32 19.00
N LEU A 12 14.88 -9.29 18.60
CA LEU A 12 14.08 -9.32 17.36
C LEU A 12 14.91 -9.63 16.12
N ARG A 13 16.16 -9.15 16.07
CA ARG A 13 17.09 -9.34 14.94
C ARG A 13 17.81 -10.69 14.96
N GLN A 14 17.78 -11.40 16.08
CA GLN A 14 18.39 -12.72 16.19
C GLN A 14 17.57 -13.79 15.44
N PRO A 15 18.22 -14.89 15.04
CA PRO A 15 17.52 -16.05 14.47
C PRO A 15 16.52 -16.62 15.47
N ALA A 16 15.33 -16.94 14.97
CA ALA A 16 14.29 -17.61 15.74
C ALA A 16 14.58 -19.11 15.86
N ASP A 17 13.99 -19.77 16.88
CA ASP A 17 14.02 -21.24 16.94
C ASP A 17 13.24 -21.82 15.75
N GLY A 18 13.93 -22.51 14.85
CA GLY A 18 13.34 -23.14 13.67
C GLY A 18 12.20 -24.12 14.01
N ARG A 19 12.20 -24.73 15.21
CA ARG A 19 11.10 -25.59 15.68
C ARG A 19 9.83 -24.78 15.94
N GLU A 20 9.97 -23.61 16.55
CA GLU A 20 8.84 -22.71 16.82
C GLU A 20 8.30 -22.11 15.52
N VAL A 21 9.19 -21.66 14.63
CA VAL A 21 8.81 -21.17 13.28
C VAL A 21 8.04 -22.26 12.53
N ALA A 22 8.57 -23.49 12.48
CA ALA A 22 7.90 -24.61 11.82
C ALA A 22 6.53 -24.91 12.45
N ALA A 23 6.39 -24.84 13.78
CA ALA A 23 5.11 -25.03 14.45
C ALA A 23 4.10 -23.94 14.07
N GLN A 24 4.50 -22.67 14.05
CA GLN A 24 3.63 -21.56 13.66
C GLN A 24 3.25 -21.62 12.17
N LEU A 25 4.17 -22.01 11.29
CA LEU A 25 3.86 -22.22 9.88
C LEU A 25 2.88 -23.39 9.66
N ARG A 26 3.02 -24.50 10.39
CA ARG A 26 2.04 -25.61 10.36
C ARG A 26 0.65 -25.14 10.76
N LEU A 27 0.54 -24.37 11.83
CA LEU A 27 -0.75 -23.79 12.27
C LEU A 27 -1.35 -22.92 11.17
N MET A 28 -0.56 -22.01 10.59
CA MET A 28 -1.01 -21.13 9.50
C MET A 28 -1.49 -21.92 8.28
N LEU A 29 -0.69 -22.88 7.82
CA LEU A 29 -0.97 -23.69 6.63
C LEU A 29 -2.14 -24.67 6.84
N SER A 30 -2.47 -25.03 8.07
CA SER A 30 -3.65 -25.86 8.37
C SER A 30 -4.96 -25.23 7.89
N HIS A 31 -5.01 -23.90 7.76
CA HIS A 31 -6.19 -23.17 7.28
C HIS A 31 -6.44 -23.26 5.77
N VAL A 32 -5.46 -23.74 5.00
CA VAL A 32 -5.56 -23.89 3.53
C VAL A 32 -5.61 -25.36 3.10
N GLU A 33 -5.84 -26.29 4.04
CA GLU A 33 -6.14 -27.72 3.82
C GLU A 33 -5.13 -28.45 2.91
N ARG A 34 -3.85 -28.08 3.00
CA ARG A 34 -2.76 -28.75 2.28
C ARG A 34 -1.63 -29.08 3.25
N ASP A 35 -1.27 -30.36 3.30
CA ASP A 35 -0.02 -30.77 3.94
C ASP A 35 1.14 -30.34 3.04
N ARG A 36 2.02 -29.48 3.58
CA ARG A 36 3.07 -28.79 2.82
C ARG A 36 4.36 -28.77 3.63
N GLU A 37 4.81 -29.94 4.08
CA GLU A 37 6.11 -30.10 4.74
C GLU A 37 7.28 -29.54 3.90
N GLU A 38 7.12 -29.48 2.57
CA GLU A 38 8.04 -28.80 1.66
C GLU A 38 8.19 -27.29 1.95
N ILE A 39 7.10 -26.57 2.24
CA ILE A 39 7.12 -25.13 2.56
C ILE A 39 7.77 -24.91 3.93
N ILE A 40 7.45 -25.77 4.89
CA ILE A 40 8.04 -25.71 6.24
C ILE A 40 9.56 -25.97 6.15
N SER A 41 9.97 -26.93 5.32
CA SER A 41 11.38 -27.25 5.09
C SER A 41 12.14 -26.10 4.43
N LEU A 42 11.49 -25.32 3.55
CA LEU A 42 12.09 -24.14 2.91
C LEU A 42 12.47 -23.09 3.95
N PHE A 43 11.52 -22.70 4.80
CA PHE A 43 11.74 -21.67 5.83
C PHE A 43 12.48 -22.16 7.08
N ASN A 44 12.71 -23.47 7.21
CA ASN A 44 13.64 -24.00 8.20
C ASN A 44 15.10 -23.94 7.72
N ARG A 45 15.33 -23.77 6.40
CA ARG A 45 16.67 -23.56 5.81
C ARG A 45 17.03 -22.09 5.72
N GLU A 46 16.05 -21.24 5.44
CA GLU A 46 16.22 -19.79 5.50
C GLU A 46 16.29 -19.34 6.97
N GLU A 47 17.21 -18.42 7.29
CA GLU A 47 17.35 -17.88 8.63
C GLU A 47 16.19 -16.91 8.93
N VAL A 48 15.13 -17.42 9.54
CA VAL A 48 13.97 -16.64 9.98
C VAL A 48 14.30 -15.95 11.31
N ARG A 49 13.97 -14.67 11.43
CA ARG A 49 14.22 -13.85 12.63
C ARG A 49 13.04 -13.84 13.61
N ASN A 50 13.30 -13.43 14.85
CA ASN A 50 12.29 -13.38 15.91
C ASN A 50 11.14 -12.40 15.63
N ASP A 51 11.39 -11.31 14.90
CA ASP A 51 10.32 -10.40 14.45
C ASP A 51 9.27 -11.08 13.56
N VAL A 52 9.71 -11.90 12.61
CA VAL A 52 8.85 -12.73 11.75
C VAL A 52 8.07 -13.75 12.60
N LEU A 53 8.72 -14.39 13.57
CA LEU A 53 8.06 -15.33 14.49
C LEU A 53 6.95 -14.67 15.31
N VAL A 54 7.21 -13.48 15.89
CA VAL A 54 6.22 -12.72 16.65
C VAL A 54 5.00 -12.36 15.79
N GLU A 55 5.22 -11.93 14.56
CA GLU A 55 4.13 -11.64 13.62
C GLU A 55 3.32 -12.89 13.27
N LEU A 56 3.98 -14.02 13.00
CA LEU A 56 3.32 -15.30 12.73
C LEU A 56 2.44 -15.74 13.91
N MET A 57 2.94 -15.61 15.15
CA MET A 57 2.17 -15.93 16.36
C MET A 57 0.93 -15.04 16.49
N LYS A 58 1.09 -13.71 16.29
CA LYS A 58 -0.04 -12.76 16.32
C LYS A 58 -1.10 -13.08 15.28
N TRP A 59 -0.70 -13.45 14.05
CA TRP A 59 -1.66 -13.82 13.01
C TRP A 59 -2.33 -15.16 13.29
N ASN A 60 -1.61 -16.17 13.75
CA ASN A 60 -2.21 -17.44 14.14
C ASN A 60 -3.24 -17.28 15.26
N GLU A 61 -2.98 -16.40 16.23
CA GLU A 61 -3.96 -16.05 17.26
C GLU A 61 -5.25 -15.47 16.66
N ARG A 62 -5.12 -14.52 15.72
CA ARG A 62 -6.26 -13.90 15.02
C ARG A 62 -7.03 -14.88 14.14
N LEU A 63 -6.36 -15.87 13.56
CA LEU A 63 -6.94 -16.82 12.61
C LEU A 63 -7.43 -18.13 13.26
N LYS A 64 -7.28 -18.27 14.59
CA LYS A 64 -7.72 -19.43 15.37
C LYS A 64 -9.07 -19.98 14.92
N PRO A 65 -9.20 -21.30 14.71
CA PRO A 65 -10.46 -21.89 14.25
C PRO A 65 -11.65 -21.53 15.16
N SER A 66 -12.81 -21.27 14.55
CA SER A 66 -14.07 -21.05 15.27
C SER A 66 -15.19 -21.86 14.62
N THR A 67 -16.05 -22.46 15.44
CA THR A 67 -17.23 -23.22 14.97
C THR A 67 -18.30 -22.32 14.35
N LYS A 68 -18.28 -21.00 14.64
CA LYS A 68 -19.20 -20.00 14.10
C LYS A 68 -18.67 -19.29 12.85
N ARG A 69 -17.44 -19.58 12.43
CA ARG A 69 -16.86 -19.04 11.20
C ARG A 69 -17.71 -19.46 10.01
N ASP A 70 -18.26 -18.48 9.31
CA ASP A 70 -19.11 -18.74 8.15
C ASP A 70 -18.27 -19.04 6.89
N ARG A 71 -18.96 -19.25 5.76
CA ARG A 71 -18.32 -19.56 4.48
C ARG A 71 -17.40 -18.44 3.99
N ILE A 72 -17.81 -17.19 4.16
CA ILE A 72 -17.03 -16.02 3.72
C ILE A 72 -15.84 -15.80 4.66
N GLY A 73 -16.03 -15.98 5.97
CA GLY A 73 -14.95 -15.95 6.94
C GLY A 73 -13.87 -17.00 6.68
N ARG A 74 -14.26 -18.23 6.26
CA ARG A 74 -13.29 -19.24 5.80
C ARG A 74 -12.52 -18.79 4.56
N ALA A 75 -13.18 -18.15 3.61
CA ALA A 75 -12.53 -17.61 2.42
C ALA A 75 -11.57 -16.45 2.75
N ALA A 76 -11.96 -15.56 3.66
CA ALA A 76 -11.10 -14.46 4.14
C ALA A 76 -9.82 -14.99 4.80
N VAL A 77 -9.93 -16.06 5.59
CA VAL A 77 -8.76 -16.71 6.22
C VAL A 77 -7.77 -17.24 5.17
N ARG A 78 -8.25 -17.84 4.07
CA ARG A 78 -7.37 -18.29 2.98
C ARG A 78 -6.56 -17.14 2.39
N PHE A 79 -7.21 -16.00 2.17
CA PHE A 79 -6.52 -14.80 1.70
C PHE A 79 -5.52 -14.27 2.75
N TRP A 80 -5.89 -14.19 4.04
CA TRP A 80 -4.98 -13.73 5.07
C TRP A 80 -3.78 -14.65 5.30
N VAL A 81 -3.92 -15.95 5.08
CA VAL A 81 -2.77 -16.88 5.07
C VAL A 81 -1.80 -16.48 3.96
N ALA A 82 -2.27 -16.31 2.73
CA ALA A 82 -1.42 -15.89 1.61
C ALA A 82 -0.81 -14.50 1.85
N GLN A 83 -1.61 -13.56 2.34
CA GLN A 83 -1.16 -12.22 2.70
C GLN A 83 -0.06 -12.30 3.75
N THR A 84 -0.28 -13.00 4.86
CA THR A 84 0.72 -13.12 5.95
C THR A 84 2.01 -13.76 5.45
N LEU A 85 1.94 -14.85 4.67
CA LEU A 85 3.14 -15.45 4.10
C LEU A 85 3.90 -14.46 3.21
N SER A 86 3.20 -13.72 2.35
CA SER A 86 3.82 -12.74 1.45
C SER A 86 4.39 -11.52 2.16
N THR A 87 3.68 -10.99 3.15
CA THR A 87 4.01 -9.73 3.80
C THR A 87 4.85 -9.90 5.05
N THR A 88 5.07 -11.12 5.54
CA THR A 88 5.82 -11.39 6.78
C THR A 88 6.96 -12.37 6.53
N VAL A 89 6.67 -13.53 5.93
CA VAL A 89 7.68 -14.61 5.77
C VAL A 89 8.56 -14.38 4.53
N MET A 90 7.96 -14.04 3.39
CA MET A 90 8.68 -13.87 2.12
C MET A 90 9.27 -12.45 1.91
N ARG A 91 9.41 -11.66 2.98
CA ARG A 91 9.83 -10.25 2.92
C ARG A 91 11.18 -10.04 2.24
N SER A 92 12.15 -10.94 2.48
CA SER A 92 13.53 -10.83 2.02
C SER A 92 13.66 -10.79 0.50
N HIS A 93 12.86 -11.59 -0.21
CA HIS A 93 12.88 -11.69 -1.67
C HIS A 93 11.58 -11.20 -2.32
N ALA A 94 10.71 -10.49 -1.58
CA ALA A 94 9.40 -10.06 -2.08
C ALA A 94 9.51 -9.22 -3.37
N LEU A 95 10.55 -8.38 -3.47
CA LEU A 95 10.78 -7.46 -4.58
C LEU A 95 11.83 -7.96 -5.59
N ASP A 96 12.43 -9.13 -5.37
CA ASP A 96 13.28 -9.77 -6.36
C ASP A 96 12.39 -10.40 -7.44
N VAL A 97 12.18 -9.66 -8.52
CA VAL A 97 11.21 -10.01 -9.58
C VAL A 97 11.46 -11.37 -10.24
N ALA A 98 12.68 -11.91 -10.13
CA ALA A 98 13.08 -13.21 -10.69
C ALA A 98 13.00 -14.35 -9.69
N TYR A 99 12.91 -14.06 -8.38
CA TYR A 99 12.87 -15.09 -7.35
C TYR A 99 11.56 -15.89 -7.40
N ASP A 100 11.68 -17.20 -7.26
CA ASP A 100 10.56 -18.13 -7.15
C ASP A 100 10.79 -19.04 -5.94
N TYR A 101 9.87 -18.97 -4.98
CA TYR A 101 9.86 -19.81 -3.79
C TYR A 101 9.35 -21.24 -4.08
N GLY A 102 8.87 -21.50 -5.30
CA GLY A 102 8.49 -22.83 -5.79
C GLY A 102 7.00 -23.12 -5.76
N HIS A 103 6.64 -24.28 -6.32
CA HIS A 103 5.26 -24.68 -6.62
C HIS A 103 4.32 -24.64 -5.40
N GLY A 104 4.76 -25.16 -4.24
CA GLY A 104 3.94 -25.21 -3.05
C GLY A 104 3.43 -23.83 -2.60
N LEU A 105 4.29 -22.80 -2.64
CA LEU A 105 3.90 -21.44 -2.28
C LEU A 105 3.09 -20.75 -3.38
N ASN A 106 3.35 -21.06 -4.66
CA ASN A 106 2.52 -20.61 -5.77
C ASN A 106 1.06 -21.06 -5.57
N GLU A 107 0.83 -22.33 -5.23
CA GLU A 107 -0.52 -22.84 -4.93
C GLU A 107 -1.17 -22.13 -3.73
N ILE A 108 -0.41 -21.78 -2.69
CA ILE A 108 -0.98 -21.03 -1.55
C ILE A 108 -1.41 -19.62 -1.98
N MET A 109 -0.62 -18.94 -2.81
CA MET A 109 -1.00 -17.64 -3.36
C MET A 109 -2.28 -17.72 -4.20
N GLU A 110 -2.43 -18.78 -4.99
CA GLU A 110 -3.64 -19.04 -5.77
C GLU A 110 -4.87 -19.34 -4.89
N ILE A 111 -4.71 -20.15 -3.84
CA ILE A 111 -5.77 -20.40 -2.85
C ILE A 111 -6.19 -19.11 -2.15
N GLY A 112 -5.22 -18.24 -1.84
CA GLY A 112 -5.46 -16.92 -1.29
C GLY A 112 -6.26 -16.03 -2.24
N ALA A 113 -5.93 -16.02 -3.53
CA ALA A 113 -6.68 -15.31 -4.57
C ALA A 113 -8.11 -15.81 -4.71
N ASP A 114 -8.32 -17.13 -4.69
CA ASP A 114 -9.64 -17.75 -4.77
C ASP A 114 -10.48 -17.39 -3.54
N GLY A 115 -9.86 -17.38 -2.35
CA GLY A 115 -10.48 -16.91 -1.11
C GLY A 115 -10.90 -15.45 -1.18
N LEU A 116 -10.02 -14.58 -1.69
CA LEU A 116 -10.32 -13.16 -1.87
C LEU A 116 -11.48 -12.94 -2.85
N PHE A 117 -11.48 -13.65 -3.98
CA PHE A 117 -12.55 -13.59 -4.96
C PHE A 117 -13.90 -13.95 -4.35
N GLU A 118 -13.94 -14.96 -3.49
CA GLU A 118 -15.16 -15.37 -2.80
C GLU A 118 -15.66 -14.32 -1.79
N VAL A 119 -14.75 -13.64 -1.09
CA VAL A 119 -15.12 -12.57 -0.15
C VAL A 119 -15.80 -11.40 -0.87
N ALA A 120 -15.29 -11.00 -2.03
CA ALA A 120 -15.75 -9.83 -2.78
C ALA A 120 -16.32 -10.16 -4.16
N THR A 121 -16.98 -11.32 -4.30
CA THR A 121 -17.49 -11.80 -5.60
C THR A 121 -18.35 -10.75 -6.29
N SER A 122 -19.24 -10.06 -5.57
CA SER A 122 -20.10 -9.03 -6.15
C SER A 122 -19.30 -7.83 -6.70
N GLN A 123 -18.24 -7.41 -6.02
CA GLN A 123 -17.38 -6.31 -6.50
C GLN A 123 -16.58 -6.74 -7.72
N PHE A 124 -16.01 -7.95 -7.70
CA PHE A 124 -15.24 -8.48 -8.82
C PHE A 124 -16.09 -8.78 -10.05
N LEU A 125 -17.32 -9.25 -9.89
CA LEU A 125 -18.26 -9.42 -11.00
C LEU A 125 -18.73 -8.08 -11.58
N ALA A 126 -18.89 -7.05 -10.76
CA ALA A 126 -19.16 -5.70 -11.25
C ALA A 126 -17.97 -5.16 -12.07
N LEU A 127 -16.75 -5.31 -11.54
CA LEU A 127 -15.52 -4.93 -12.27
C LEU A 127 -15.37 -5.70 -13.60
N ARG A 128 -15.71 -7.00 -13.60
CA ARG A 128 -15.76 -7.83 -14.80
C ARG A 128 -16.71 -7.24 -15.85
N SER A 129 -17.93 -6.88 -15.45
CA SER A 129 -18.92 -6.28 -16.36
C SER A 129 -18.35 -5.02 -17.01
N VAL A 130 -17.84 -4.09 -16.19
CA VAL A 130 -17.26 -2.83 -16.70
C VAL A 130 -16.14 -3.10 -17.71
N ALA A 131 -15.23 -4.04 -17.42
CA ALA A 131 -14.15 -4.40 -18.34
C ALA A 131 -14.67 -5.05 -19.64
N ASP A 132 -15.64 -5.94 -19.54
CA ASP A 132 -16.24 -6.61 -20.71
C ASP A 132 -16.99 -5.62 -21.60
N ASP A 133 -17.83 -4.77 -21.00
CA ASP A 133 -18.65 -3.75 -21.66
C ASP A 133 -17.78 -2.71 -22.37
N LEU A 134 -16.78 -2.16 -21.68
CA LEU A 134 -15.82 -1.22 -22.26
C LEU A 134 -15.08 -1.85 -23.46
N THR A 135 -14.59 -3.08 -23.32
CA THR A 135 -13.82 -3.72 -24.39
C THR A 135 -14.69 -4.14 -25.58
N ASN A 136 -15.96 -4.48 -25.36
CA ASN A 136 -16.93 -4.65 -26.44
C ASN A 136 -17.14 -3.33 -27.19
N TRP A 137 -17.35 -2.23 -26.46
CA TRP A 137 -17.53 -0.92 -27.07
C TRP A 137 -16.31 -0.45 -27.88
N LEU A 138 -15.09 -0.66 -27.36
CA LEU A 138 -13.85 -0.35 -28.09
C LEU A 138 -13.77 -1.13 -29.42
N LYS A 139 -14.17 -2.40 -29.40
CA LYS A 139 -14.22 -3.26 -30.59
C LYS A 139 -15.24 -2.76 -31.59
N ASP A 140 -16.46 -2.47 -31.15
CA ASP A 140 -17.57 -2.04 -32.00
C ASP A 140 -17.29 -0.69 -32.66
N ARG A 141 -16.61 0.21 -31.93
CA ARG A 141 -16.13 1.51 -32.44
C ARG A 141 -14.88 1.43 -33.30
N SER A 142 -14.24 0.25 -33.39
CA SER A 142 -12.99 0.05 -34.13
C SER A 142 -11.90 1.05 -33.73
N ILE A 143 -11.77 1.32 -32.42
CA ILE A 143 -10.71 2.20 -31.91
C ILE A 143 -9.36 1.51 -32.13
N VAL A 144 -8.47 2.13 -32.91
CA VAL A 144 -7.22 1.50 -33.37
C VAL A 144 -6.13 1.57 -32.31
N ARG A 145 -5.96 2.72 -31.67
CA ARG A 145 -4.93 2.96 -30.65
C ARG A 145 -5.54 3.46 -29.34
N PRO A 146 -6.22 2.61 -28.57
CA PRO A 146 -6.68 2.98 -27.25
C PRO A 146 -5.53 2.94 -26.23
N LEU A 147 -5.49 3.94 -25.35
CA LEU A 147 -4.59 4.01 -24.21
C LEU A 147 -5.41 3.90 -22.92
N ILE A 148 -4.95 3.14 -21.93
CA ILE A 148 -5.49 3.16 -20.57
C ILE A 148 -4.43 3.67 -19.58
N ILE A 149 -4.83 4.64 -18.77
CA ILE A 149 -3.98 5.25 -17.76
C ILE A 149 -4.01 4.41 -16.48
N GLU A 150 -2.85 3.96 -16.05
CA GLU A 150 -2.65 3.37 -14.73
C GLU A 150 -2.01 4.38 -13.78
N SER A 151 -2.72 4.77 -12.73
CA SER A 151 -2.16 5.53 -11.62
C SER A 151 -1.70 4.56 -10.51
N PRO A 152 -0.50 4.74 -9.93
CA PRO A 152 -0.05 3.98 -8.75
C PRO A 152 -1.00 4.11 -7.55
N LEU A 153 -2.00 4.98 -7.60
CA LEU A 153 -2.86 5.34 -6.48
C LEU A 153 -4.32 4.85 -6.65
N GLY A 154 -4.53 3.59 -7.02
CA GLY A 154 -5.82 2.91 -6.78
C GLY A 154 -6.32 2.02 -7.92
N ASN A 155 -6.07 2.43 -9.16
CA ASN A 155 -6.71 1.78 -10.32
C ASN A 155 -5.96 0.60 -10.95
N SER A 156 -4.84 0.15 -10.36
CA SER A 156 -4.02 -0.92 -10.92
C SER A 156 -4.79 -2.20 -11.26
N LEU A 157 -5.63 -2.69 -10.35
CA LEU A 157 -6.42 -3.90 -10.62
C LEU A 157 -7.44 -3.68 -11.74
N PRO A 158 -8.29 -2.61 -11.71
CA PRO A 158 -9.16 -2.29 -12.84
C PRO A 158 -8.45 -2.23 -14.18
N VAL A 159 -7.32 -1.54 -14.26
CA VAL A 159 -6.55 -1.42 -15.51
C VAL A 159 -6.05 -2.78 -16.00
N GLN A 160 -5.49 -3.60 -15.10
CA GLN A 160 -5.02 -4.94 -15.46
C GLN A 160 -6.16 -5.84 -15.95
N VAL A 161 -7.32 -5.83 -15.28
CA VAL A 161 -8.50 -6.60 -15.69
C VAL A 161 -8.99 -6.15 -17.06
N THR A 162 -9.15 -4.84 -17.28
CA THR A 162 -9.55 -4.31 -18.60
C THR A 162 -8.56 -4.70 -19.69
N THR A 163 -7.26 -4.67 -19.41
CA THR A 163 -6.21 -5.08 -20.35
C THR A 163 -6.30 -6.58 -20.69
N ASP A 164 -6.58 -7.44 -19.71
CA ASP A 164 -6.77 -8.87 -19.94
C ASP A 164 -8.00 -9.15 -20.84
N PHE A 165 -9.10 -8.41 -20.65
CA PHE A 165 -10.29 -8.47 -21.51
C PHE A 165 -10.04 -7.92 -22.93
N ALA A 166 -9.29 -6.82 -23.06
CA ALA A 166 -8.92 -6.27 -24.35
C ALA A 166 -8.09 -7.30 -25.15
N LYS A 167 -7.11 -7.92 -24.49
CA LYS A 167 -6.27 -8.96 -25.08
C LYS A 167 -7.08 -10.18 -25.55
N SER A 168 -8.07 -10.65 -24.76
CA SER A 168 -8.90 -11.79 -25.18
C SER A 168 -9.79 -11.48 -26.40
N LYS A 169 -10.00 -10.19 -26.70
CA LYS A 169 -10.75 -9.71 -27.87
C LYS A 169 -9.86 -9.22 -29.01
N ASN A 170 -8.54 -9.41 -28.92
CA ASN A 170 -7.54 -8.91 -29.87
C ASN A 170 -7.54 -7.37 -30.04
N ILE A 171 -7.80 -6.64 -28.96
CA ILE A 171 -7.62 -5.18 -28.92
C ILE A 171 -6.25 -4.88 -28.34
N ASP A 172 -5.46 -4.08 -29.05
CA ASP A 172 -4.15 -3.60 -28.58
C ASP A 172 -4.33 -2.40 -27.64
N LEU A 173 -4.74 -2.68 -26.40
CA LEU A 173 -4.89 -1.66 -25.35
C LEU A 173 -3.54 -1.38 -24.70
N THR A 174 -2.96 -0.22 -24.97
CA THR A 174 -1.69 0.19 -24.38
C THR A 174 -1.91 0.72 -22.97
N THR A 175 -1.09 0.29 -22.01
CA THR A 175 -1.13 0.81 -20.64
C THR A 175 -0.03 1.84 -20.42
N TYR A 176 -0.39 3.02 -19.91
CA TYR A 176 0.56 4.05 -19.49
C TYR A 176 0.55 4.21 -17.98
N ALA A 177 1.68 3.94 -17.33
CA ALA A 177 1.87 4.19 -15.91
C ALA A 177 2.02 5.71 -15.67
N TRP A 178 0.95 6.35 -15.24
CA TRP A 178 0.90 7.77 -14.96
C TRP A 178 1.30 8.05 -13.51
N ASN A 179 2.54 8.49 -13.38
CA ASN A 179 3.11 9.03 -12.17
C ASN A 179 2.49 10.40 -11.86
N THR A 180 1.43 10.42 -11.06
CA THR A 180 0.76 11.65 -10.62
C THR A 180 1.04 11.98 -9.15
N PRO A 181 1.49 13.19 -8.79
CA PRO A 181 1.53 13.62 -7.40
C PRO A 181 0.12 13.80 -6.84
N ARG A 182 0.00 13.93 -5.51
CA ARG A 182 -1.28 14.27 -4.85
C ARG A 182 -1.53 15.77 -4.76
N ASN A 183 -0.51 16.58 -5.05
CA ASN A 183 -0.53 18.03 -4.92
C ASN A 183 -1.29 18.71 -6.08
N ASP A 184 -2.18 19.64 -5.75
CA ASP A 184 -2.91 20.49 -6.70
C ASP A 184 -2.51 21.97 -6.61
N ARG A 185 -1.47 22.31 -5.81
CA ARG A 185 -1.03 23.69 -5.57
C ARG A 185 0.38 23.91 -6.09
N PRO A 186 0.59 24.77 -7.11
CA PRO A 186 1.92 25.04 -7.68
C PRO A 186 2.93 25.54 -6.64
N ALA A 187 2.47 26.33 -5.66
CA ALA A 187 3.31 26.84 -4.57
C ALA A 187 3.92 25.73 -3.69
N ARG A 188 3.45 24.49 -3.79
CA ARG A 188 3.94 23.33 -3.03
C ARG A 188 4.78 22.36 -3.87
N GLY A 189 5.08 22.69 -5.12
CA GLY A 189 5.87 21.87 -6.04
C GLY A 189 5.05 21.33 -7.21
N ALA A 190 5.50 20.22 -7.80
CA ALA A 190 4.86 19.61 -8.95
C ALA A 190 3.39 19.29 -8.66
N THR A 191 2.54 19.54 -9.63
CA THR A 191 1.09 19.41 -9.51
C THR A 191 0.53 18.29 -10.37
N ILE A 192 -0.72 17.93 -10.11
CA ILE A 192 -1.52 17.06 -10.98
C ILE A 192 -1.56 17.60 -12.41
N ASP A 193 -1.63 18.92 -12.58
CA ASP A 193 -1.68 19.56 -13.90
C ASP A 193 -0.36 19.39 -14.68
N ASP A 194 0.78 19.64 -14.02
CA ASP A 194 2.11 19.40 -14.60
C ASP A 194 2.26 17.93 -15.08
N ALA A 195 1.75 16.99 -14.27
CA ALA A 195 1.78 15.58 -14.61
C ALA A 195 0.80 15.21 -15.75
N ALA A 196 -0.34 15.89 -15.87
CA ALA A 196 -1.30 15.69 -16.96
C ALA A 196 -0.76 16.23 -18.30
N ALA A 197 -0.05 17.36 -18.28
CA ALA A 197 0.66 17.88 -19.45
C ALA A 197 1.72 16.89 -19.96
N ALA A 198 2.51 16.30 -19.06
CA ALA A 198 3.49 15.27 -19.41
C ALA A 198 2.82 13.98 -19.95
N CYS A 199 1.70 13.55 -19.37
CA CYS A 199 0.90 12.43 -19.88
C CYS A 199 0.42 12.68 -21.31
N THR A 200 0.01 13.91 -21.63
CA THR A 200 -0.50 14.29 -22.94
C THR A 200 0.57 14.20 -24.02
N ALA A 201 1.81 14.58 -23.70
CA ALA A 201 2.93 14.44 -24.64
C ALA A 201 3.11 12.99 -25.11
N PHE A 202 2.94 12.00 -24.22
CA PHE A 202 2.95 10.58 -24.55
C PHE A 202 1.65 10.15 -25.27
N ALA A 203 0.49 10.65 -24.81
CA ALA A 203 -0.81 10.24 -25.30
C ALA A 203 -1.18 10.81 -26.69
N ASN A 204 -0.37 11.71 -27.24
CA ASN A 204 -0.65 12.38 -28.52
C ASN A 204 -0.92 11.40 -29.68
N ASP A 205 -0.25 10.25 -29.69
CA ASP A 205 -0.39 9.24 -30.74
C ASP A 205 -1.58 8.27 -30.53
N PHE A 206 -2.44 8.49 -29.53
CA PHE A 206 -3.55 7.59 -29.23
C PHE A 206 -4.90 8.20 -29.59
N ASP A 207 -5.80 7.38 -30.13
CA ASP A 207 -7.11 7.85 -30.63
C ASP A 207 -8.07 8.11 -29.45
N LEU A 208 -7.89 7.35 -28.37
CA LEU A 208 -8.69 7.44 -27.16
C LEU A 208 -7.80 7.18 -25.94
N VAL A 209 -8.00 7.95 -24.88
CA VAL A 209 -7.33 7.81 -23.60
C VAL A 209 -8.36 7.55 -22.52
N ILE A 210 -8.23 6.41 -21.85
CA ILE A 210 -9.17 5.89 -20.86
C ILE A 210 -8.58 6.08 -19.47
N PHE A 211 -9.36 6.62 -18.54
CA PHE A 211 -9.00 6.71 -17.13
C PHE A 211 -10.10 6.08 -16.26
N ILE A 212 -9.81 4.93 -15.66
CA ILE A 212 -10.72 4.22 -14.76
C ILE A 212 -10.20 4.41 -13.33
N ASP A 213 -11.01 4.82 -12.37
CA ASP A 213 -10.59 4.92 -10.95
C ASP A 213 -11.79 4.84 -9.99
N ASP A 214 -11.50 4.58 -8.71
CA ASP A 214 -12.52 4.54 -7.67
C ASP A 214 -13.01 5.92 -7.24
N VAL A 215 -14.29 5.99 -6.85
CA VAL A 215 -14.96 7.23 -6.46
C VAL A 215 -15.75 7.04 -5.18
N SER A 216 -15.23 7.58 -4.07
CA SER A 216 -16.00 7.74 -2.83
C SER A 216 -16.71 9.10 -2.76
N THR A 217 -15.97 10.21 -2.64
CA THR A 217 -16.52 11.58 -2.59
C THR A 217 -16.49 12.32 -3.94
N GLY A 218 -15.74 11.80 -4.92
CA GLY A 218 -15.49 12.47 -6.21
C GLY A 218 -14.36 13.49 -6.21
N THR A 219 -13.86 13.94 -5.05
CA THR A 219 -12.90 15.06 -4.98
C THR A 219 -11.61 14.81 -5.76
N ARG A 220 -10.98 13.63 -5.57
CA ARG A 220 -9.72 13.32 -6.26
C ARG A 220 -9.94 13.04 -7.74
N PHE A 221 -10.96 12.24 -8.06
CA PHE A 221 -11.33 11.92 -9.42
C PHE A 221 -11.59 13.20 -10.23
N LEU A 222 -12.34 14.17 -9.69
CA LEU A 222 -12.59 15.46 -10.34
C LEU A 222 -11.31 16.23 -10.65
N LYS A 223 -10.32 16.26 -9.74
CA LYS A 223 -9.05 16.96 -9.98
C LYS A 223 -8.27 16.30 -11.12
N LEU A 224 -8.20 14.96 -11.12
CA LEU A 224 -7.51 14.20 -12.16
C LEU A 224 -8.23 14.33 -13.50
N HIS A 225 -9.57 14.25 -13.50
CA HIS A 225 -10.42 14.47 -14.65
C HIS A 225 -10.18 15.85 -15.25
N ASP A 226 -10.23 16.92 -14.44
CA ASP A 226 -10.11 18.30 -14.93
C ASP A 226 -8.73 18.56 -15.55
N ALA A 227 -7.67 18.08 -14.91
CA ALA A 227 -6.33 18.19 -15.48
C ALA A 227 -6.22 17.39 -16.79
N LEU A 228 -6.67 16.12 -16.81
CA LEU A 228 -6.55 15.29 -18.01
C LEU A 228 -7.40 15.81 -19.17
N ILE A 229 -8.64 16.23 -18.94
CA ILE A 229 -9.53 16.70 -20.01
C ILE A 229 -9.06 18.03 -20.60
N GLU A 230 -8.43 18.90 -19.80
CA GLU A 230 -7.84 20.16 -20.25
C GLU A 230 -6.72 19.93 -21.27
N HIS A 231 -5.84 18.95 -21.02
CA HIS A 231 -4.71 18.67 -21.91
C HIS A 231 -5.03 17.70 -23.04
N LEU A 232 -5.84 16.66 -22.80
CA LEU A 232 -6.16 15.63 -23.81
C LEU A 232 -7.30 16.04 -24.75
N GLY A 233 -8.17 16.93 -24.29
CA GLY A 233 -9.40 17.33 -24.97
C GLY A 233 -10.57 16.36 -24.76
N ALA A 234 -11.77 16.92 -24.76
CA ALA A 234 -13.00 16.18 -24.46
C ALA A 234 -13.33 15.07 -25.48
N GLU A 235 -12.90 15.20 -26.74
CA GLU A 235 -13.21 14.20 -27.79
C GLU A 235 -12.36 12.93 -27.69
N ARG A 236 -11.28 12.95 -26.90
CA ARG A 236 -10.30 11.84 -26.81
C ARG A 236 -10.19 11.24 -25.42
N PHE A 237 -10.88 11.77 -24.42
CA PHE A 237 -10.73 11.36 -23.03
C PHE A 237 -11.98 10.63 -22.53
N LEU A 238 -11.86 9.35 -22.16
CA LEU A 238 -12.93 8.56 -21.56
C LEU A 238 -12.68 8.34 -20.05
N PRO A 239 -13.29 9.15 -19.17
CA PRO A 239 -13.28 8.91 -17.74
C PRO A 239 -14.33 7.84 -17.35
N LEU A 240 -13.93 6.90 -16.50
CA LEU A 240 -14.78 5.84 -15.96
C LEU A 240 -14.70 5.80 -14.43
N ALA A 241 -15.81 6.11 -13.77
CA ALA A 241 -15.89 6.14 -12.32
C ALA A 241 -16.45 4.83 -11.74
N LEU A 242 -15.66 4.14 -10.94
CA LEU A 242 -16.12 3.02 -10.12
C LEU A 242 -16.66 3.59 -8.80
N VAL A 243 -17.96 3.84 -8.75
CA VAL A 243 -18.62 4.57 -7.66
C VAL A 243 -18.84 3.67 -6.46
N VAL A 244 -18.37 4.10 -5.30
CA VAL A 244 -18.34 3.28 -4.08
C VAL A 244 -19.17 3.93 -2.99
N ASN A 245 -20.07 3.15 -2.39
CA ASN A 245 -20.83 3.55 -1.21
C ASN A 245 -20.13 3.05 0.05
N ASP A 246 -19.49 3.94 0.80
CA ASP A 246 -18.86 3.60 2.06
C ASP A 246 -19.87 3.66 3.20
N THR A 247 -20.28 2.50 3.71
CA THR A 247 -21.21 2.39 4.85
C THR A 247 -20.65 2.94 6.16
N GLN A 248 -19.33 3.14 6.28
CA GLN A 248 -18.73 3.84 7.42
C GLN A 248 -18.82 5.35 7.29
N ARG A 249 -18.98 5.84 6.06
CA ARG A 249 -18.97 7.26 5.71
C ARG A 249 -20.12 7.56 4.75
N PRO A 250 -21.38 7.35 5.17
CA PRO A 250 -22.55 7.53 4.30
C PRO A 250 -22.63 8.94 3.71
N GLN A 251 -22.12 9.95 4.42
CA GLN A 251 -22.03 11.33 3.94
C GLN A 251 -21.21 11.52 2.65
N ASN A 252 -20.33 10.57 2.32
CA ASN A 252 -19.57 10.62 1.06
C ASN A 252 -20.48 10.47 -0.16
N ALA A 253 -21.58 9.72 -0.04
CA ALA A 253 -22.53 9.52 -1.13
C ALA A 253 -23.33 10.79 -1.44
N GLU A 254 -23.59 11.62 -0.43
CA GLU A 254 -24.32 12.89 -0.56
C GLU A 254 -23.40 14.09 -0.84
N HIS A 255 -22.09 13.85 -0.95
CA HIS A 255 -21.11 14.92 -1.10
C HIS A 255 -21.29 15.65 -2.43
N MET A 256 -21.30 17.00 -2.41
CA MET A 256 -21.56 17.82 -3.62
C MET A 256 -20.65 17.51 -4.81
N ASN A 257 -19.37 17.16 -4.54
CA ASN A 257 -18.43 16.76 -5.58
C ASN A 257 -18.85 15.48 -6.32
N ARG A 258 -19.57 14.56 -5.67
CA ARG A 258 -20.07 13.35 -6.33
C ARG A 258 -21.15 13.72 -7.35
N LYS A 259 -22.10 14.58 -6.98
CA LYS A 259 -23.12 15.11 -7.91
C LYS A 259 -22.48 15.83 -9.10
N ARG A 260 -21.55 16.77 -8.83
CA ARG A 260 -20.81 17.51 -9.87
C ARG A 260 -20.04 16.58 -10.81
N LEU A 261 -19.45 15.51 -10.27
CA LEU A 261 -18.76 14.51 -11.08
C LEU A 261 -19.74 13.78 -12.00
N MET A 262 -20.87 13.30 -11.48
CA MET A 262 -21.86 12.58 -12.31
C MET A 262 -22.41 13.44 -13.46
N GLU A 263 -22.63 14.74 -13.22
CA GLU A 263 -23.03 15.70 -14.26
C GLU A 263 -21.97 15.78 -15.37
N ARG A 264 -20.69 15.96 -15.01
CA ARG A 264 -19.57 16.01 -15.97
C ARG A 264 -19.35 14.71 -16.73
N LEU A 265 -19.47 13.58 -16.03
CA LEU A 265 -19.34 12.27 -16.68
C LEU A 265 -20.47 12.08 -17.71
N SER A 266 -21.69 12.49 -17.38
CA SER A 266 -22.84 12.41 -18.32
C SER A 266 -22.65 13.29 -19.56
N GLU A 267 -22.07 14.48 -19.40
CA GLU A 267 -21.67 15.33 -20.53
C GLU A 267 -20.60 14.63 -21.39
N GLN A 268 -19.62 13.97 -20.76
CA GLN A 268 -18.60 13.21 -21.49
C GLN A 268 -19.14 11.97 -22.19
N ALA A 269 -20.08 11.26 -21.57
CA ALA A 269 -20.75 10.11 -22.14
C ALA A 269 -21.36 10.44 -23.50
N THR A 270 -22.00 11.61 -23.59
CA THR A 270 -22.65 12.10 -24.80
C THR A 270 -21.62 12.43 -25.90
N ARG A 271 -20.48 13.03 -25.53
CA ARG A 271 -19.42 13.43 -26.48
C ARG A 271 -18.67 12.22 -27.04
N ILE A 272 -18.23 11.31 -26.17
CA ILE A 272 -17.49 10.10 -26.56
C ILE A 272 -18.43 9.04 -27.17
N GLY A 273 -19.71 9.06 -26.81
CA GLY A 273 -20.69 8.06 -27.23
C GLY A 273 -20.53 6.72 -26.51
N TYR A 274 -20.21 6.78 -25.21
CA TYR A 274 -20.16 5.65 -24.27
C TYR A 274 -21.02 6.00 -23.05
N GLU A 275 -22.12 5.28 -22.83
CA GLU A 275 -23.11 5.67 -21.81
C GLU A 275 -22.70 5.30 -20.37
N ASP A 276 -21.94 4.22 -20.19
CA ASP A 276 -21.60 3.65 -18.88
C ASP A 276 -20.35 4.28 -18.22
N VAL A 277 -20.21 5.59 -18.32
CA VAL A 277 -19.09 6.40 -17.76
C VAL A 277 -18.96 6.32 -16.22
N TRP A 278 -19.94 5.74 -15.53
CA TRP A 278 -19.85 5.41 -14.12
C TRP A 278 -20.65 4.15 -13.80
N THR A 279 -20.17 3.39 -12.81
CA THR A 279 -20.83 2.16 -12.36
C THR A 279 -20.75 2.08 -10.85
N GLU A 280 -21.89 1.80 -10.19
CA GLU A 280 -21.89 1.53 -8.76
C GLU A 280 -21.32 0.15 -8.45
N ILE A 281 -20.28 0.13 -7.62
CA ILE A 281 -19.71 -1.10 -7.12
C ILE A 281 -20.51 -1.58 -5.90
N PRO A 282 -20.96 -2.85 -5.88
CA PRO A 282 -21.71 -3.40 -4.77
C PRO A 282 -20.96 -3.30 -3.43
N LEU A 283 -21.73 -3.17 -2.34
CA LEU A 283 -21.18 -3.22 -0.99
C LEU A 283 -20.50 -4.56 -0.71
N GLN A 284 -19.48 -4.52 0.14
CA GLN A 284 -18.85 -5.73 0.65
C GLN A 284 -19.82 -6.51 1.54
N ARG A 285 -19.71 -7.83 1.50
CA ARG A 285 -20.47 -8.71 2.37
C ARG A 285 -19.88 -8.69 3.77
N LEU A 286 -20.75 -8.62 4.78
CA LEU A 286 -20.36 -8.91 6.16
C LEU A 286 -20.12 -10.42 6.31
N PHE A 287 -19.18 -10.79 7.17
CA PHE A 287 -18.84 -12.18 7.44
C PHE A 287 -18.48 -12.42 8.90
N ARG A 288 -18.51 -13.67 9.35
CA ARG A 288 -18.16 -14.06 10.72
C ARG A 288 -16.83 -14.82 10.74
N LEU A 289 -15.90 -14.34 11.56
CA LEU A 289 -14.64 -15.03 11.85
C LEU A 289 -14.68 -15.85 13.12
N ASP A 290 -15.47 -15.38 14.08
CA ASP A 290 -15.62 -15.91 15.42
C ASP A 290 -17.06 -15.75 15.93
N GLU A 291 -17.25 -15.98 17.23
CA GLU A 291 -18.55 -15.92 17.89
C GLU A 291 -19.02 -14.49 18.22
N LEU A 292 -18.12 -13.51 18.19
CA LEU A 292 -18.32 -12.20 18.82
C LEU A 292 -19.03 -11.20 17.90
N SER A 293 -18.72 -11.18 16.61
CA SER A 293 -19.19 -10.09 15.73
C SER A 293 -19.24 -10.44 14.24
N PHE A 294 -19.90 -9.55 13.48
CA PHE A 294 -19.76 -9.49 12.04
C PHE A 294 -18.62 -8.55 11.68
N TYR A 295 -17.80 -8.99 10.74
CA TYR A 295 -16.62 -8.33 10.23
C TYR A 295 -16.87 -7.84 8.81
N ARG A 296 -16.10 -6.83 8.41
CA ARG A 296 -15.97 -6.31 7.04
C ARG A 296 -14.55 -5.84 6.83
N TRP A 297 -14.16 -5.65 5.57
CA TRP A 297 -12.91 -4.96 5.27
C TRP A 297 -13.01 -3.49 5.72
N GLU A 298 -11.87 -2.90 6.08
CA GLU A 298 -11.82 -1.50 6.49
C GLU A 298 -12.19 -0.56 5.34
N ARG A 299 -11.70 -0.86 4.13
CA ARG A 299 -12.01 -0.11 2.91
C ARG A 299 -13.28 -0.57 2.26
N ALA A 300 -13.91 0.34 1.53
CA ALA A 300 -15.12 0.06 0.80
C ALA A 300 -14.88 -0.78 -0.47
N LEU A 301 -13.71 -0.66 -1.13
CA LEU A 301 -13.26 -1.58 -2.17
C LEU A 301 -12.18 -2.52 -1.67
N ILE A 302 -12.26 -3.79 -2.07
CA ILE A 302 -11.34 -4.80 -1.55
C ILE A 302 -9.91 -4.66 -2.11
N TRP A 303 -9.74 -4.06 -3.29
CA TRP A 303 -8.45 -3.91 -3.97
C TRP A 303 -7.72 -2.58 -3.71
N GLU A 304 -8.31 -1.65 -2.95
CA GLU A 304 -7.70 -0.35 -2.64
C GLU A 304 -6.46 -0.47 -1.73
N ASP A 305 -6.44 -1.45 -0.83
CA ASP A 305 -5.56 -1.43 0.35
C ASP A 305 -4.38 -2.42 0.30
N SER A 306 -4.30 -3.24 -0.76
CA SER A 306 -3.32 -4.32 -0.81
C SER A 306 -2.50 -4.29 -2.08
N ASP A 307 -1.22 -3.95 -1.93
CA ASP A 307 -0.21 -4.05 -3.00
C ASP A 307 -0.19 -5.46 -3.60
N LEU A 308 -0.44 -6.49 -2.77
CA LEU A 308 -0.51 -7.89 -3.17
C LEU A 308 -1.60 -8.12 -4.23
N ILE A 309 -2.76 -7.46 -4.07
CA ILE A 309 -3.87 -7.53 -5.03
C ILE A 309 -3.49 -6.85 -6.35
N ALA A 310 -2.73 -5.76 -6.32
CA ALA A 310 -2.22 -5.10 -7.52
C ALA A 310 -1.05 -5.86 -8.19
N GLY A 311 -0.46 -6.84 -7.49
CA GLY A 311 0.75 -7.55 -7.93
C GLY A 311 2.02 -6.70 -7.91
N LYS A 312 1.96 -5.51 -7.31
CA LYS A 312 3.06 -4.56 -7.24
C LYS A 312 2.94 -3.64 -6.05
N ARG A 313 4.10 -3.33 -5.45
CA ARG A 313 4.26 -2.40 -4.35
C ARG A 313 4.20 -0.97 -4.86
N LYS A 314 3.31 -0.16 -4.29
CA LYS A 314 3.17 1.27 -4.62
C LYS A 314 3.80 2.10 -3.52
N ILE A 315 4.97 2.67 -3.77
CA ILE A 315 5.65 3.44 -2.72
C ILE A 315 6.48 4.55 -3.33
N ASN A 316 6.55 5.66 -2.59
CA ASN A 316 7.69 6.56 -2.66
C ASN A 316 8.47 6.38 -1.36
N LEU A 317 9.52 5.56 -1.40
CA LEU A 317 10.13 5.03 -0.19
C LEU A 317 10.62 6.15 0.72
N PHE A 318 11.30 7.15 0.15
CA PHE A 318 11.89 8.25 0.90
C PHE A 318 10.83 9.08 1.63
N PHE A 319 9.80 9.58 0.93
CA PHE A 319 8.79 10.45 1.57
C PHE A 319 7.89 9.71 2.54
N THR A 320 7.56 8.45 2.24
CA THR A 320 6.80 7.61 3.17
C THR A 320 7.58 7.38 4.47
N ILE A 321 8.91 7.21 4.41
CA ILE A 321 9.75 7.10 5.59
C ILE A 321 9.84 8.44 6.33
N LEU A 322 10.09 9.53 5.63
CA LEU A 322 10.23 10.87 6.23
C LEU A 322 8.94 11.31 6.94
N ASP A 323 7.78 11.04 6.33
CA ASP A 323 6.47 11.21 6.97
C ASP A 323 6.41 10.47 8.29
N HIS A 324 6.76 9.19 8.28
CA HIS A 324 6.68 8.34 9.45
C HIS A 324 7.64 8.78 10.57
N VAL A 325 8.85 9.26 10.24
CA VAL A 325 9.76 9.89 11.21
C VAL A 325 9.11 11.11 11.87
N SER A 326 8.49 11.99 11.08
CA SER A 326 7.79 13.17 11.60
C SER A 326 6.58 12.79 12.46
N ASP A 327 5.84 11.74 12.08
CA ASP A 327 4.68 11.24 12.82
C ASP A 327 5.08 10.66 14.17
N ILE A 328 6.14 9.84 14.23
CA ILE A 328 6.67 9.29 15.49
C ILE A 328 7.03 10.42 16.45
N LEU A 329 7.79 11.42 16.01
CA LEU A 329 8.19 12.54 16.87
C LEU A 329 6.99 13.32 17.40
N SER A 330 5.99 13.55 16.55
CA SER A 330 4.78 14.30 16.94
C SER A 330 3.91 13.50 17.91
N ASP A 331 3.79 12.19 17.71
CA ASP A 331 2.99 11.29 18.54
C ASP A 331 3.65 11.05 19.90
N LEU A 332 4.98 10.86 19.97
CA LEU A 332 5.70 10.71 21.24
C LEU A 332 5.52 11.92 22.16
N ALA A 333 5.38 13.13 21.60
CA ALA A 333 5.10 14.38 22.31
C ALA A 333 3.64 14.53 22.77
N SER A 334 2.71 13.75 22.20
CA SER A 334 1.27 13.89 22.45
C SER A 334 0.84 13.31 23.82
N ALA A 335 -0.30 13.74 24.35
CA ALA A 335 -0.81 13.19 25.61
C ALA A 335 -1.21 11.70 25.47
N GLN A 336 -1.75 11.31 24.31
CA GLN A 336 -2.17 9.95 23.98
C GLN A 336 -1.34 9.46 22.81
N SER A 337 -0.24 8.77 23.13
CA SER A 337 0.72 8.30 22.14
C SER A 337 0.46 6.84 21.81
N SER A 338 0.36 6.54 20.51
CA SER A 338 0.31 5.17 20.00
C SER A 338 1.69 4.52 19.98
N PHE A 339 2.76 5.30 19.80
CA PHE A 339 4.13 4.79 19.70
C PHE A 339 4.87 4.64 21.03
N ARG A 340 4.50 5.42 22.06
CA ARG A 340 5.20 5.42 23.36
C ARG A 340 5.26 4.04 24.03
N PRO A 341 4.19 3.21 24.04
CA PRO A 341 4.29 1.87 24.60
C PRO A 341 5.37 1.01 23.94
N HIS A 342 5.59 1.17 22.63
CA HIS A 342 6.65 0.47 21.90
C HIS A 342 8.04 0.99 22.26
N LEU A 343 8.19 2.31 22.46
CA LEU A 343 9.44 2.91 22.91
C LEU A 343 9.79 2.47 24.35
N GLU A 344 8.82 2.50 25.26
CA GLU A 344 8.98 2.04 26.64
C GLU A 344 9.41 0.58 26.69
N HIS A 345 8.80 -0.28 25.86
CA HIS A 345 9.22 -1.67 25.75
C HIS A 345 10.64 -1.82 25.18
N ALA A 346 10.98 -1.07 24.13
CA ALA A 346 12.32 -1.09 23.54
C ALA A 346 13.39 -0.58 24.52
N TRP A 347 13.05 0.36 25.41
CA TRP A 347 13.97 0.97 26.37
C TRP A 347 13.93 0.34 27.77
N ALA A 348 13.06 -0.64 28.01
CA ALA A 348 12.92 -1.27 29.31
C ALA A 348 14.22 -1.93 29.80
N GLN A 349 14.99 -2.53 28.87
CA GLN A 349 16.22 -3.25 29.19
C GLN A 349 17.24 -3.14 28.06
N ASP A 350 18.51 -2.92 28.42
CA ASP A 350 19.63 -2.98 27.47
C ASP A 350 20.26 -4.37 27.39
N VAL A 351 21.14 -4.57 26.40
CA VAL A 351 21.84 -5.84 26.16
C VAL A 351 22.73 -6.31 27.32
N SER A 352 23.09 -5.43 28.27
CA SER A 352 23.83 -5.81 29.48
C SER A 352 22.93 -6.37 30.58
N GLY A 353 21.61 -6.27 30.40
CA GLY A 353 20.60 -6.68 31.35
C GLY A 353 20.17 -5.56 32.30
N GLN A 354 20.75 -4.36 32.17
CA GLN A 354 20.39 -3.21 33.00
C GLN A 354 18.98 -2.74 32.62
N THR A 355 18.10 -2.69 33.61
CA THR A 355 16.73 -2.20 33.46
C THR A 355 16.71 -0.70 33.61
N SER A 356 15.98 -0.02 32.73
CA SER A 356 15.72 1.41 32.86
C SER A 356 14.33 1.63 33.43
N ASP A 357 14.25 2.13 34.66
CA ASP A 357 13.01 2.65 35.23
C ASP A 357 12.72 4.01 34.60
N VAL A 358 12.25 4.00 33.35
CA VAL A 358 11.79 5.23 32.71
C VAL A 358 10.51 5.65 33.43
N ALA A 359 10.61 6.64 34.31
CA ALA A 359 9.47 7.12 35.08
C ALA A 359 8.30 7.47 34.15
N LEU A 360 7.12 6.93 34.42
CA LEU A 360 5.87 7.22 33.70
C LEU A 360 5.70 8.76 33.54
N GLY A 361 5.59 9.24 32.30
CA GLY A 361 5.44 10.66 31.96
C GLY A 361 6.73 11.45 31.68
N SER A 362 7.91 10.88 31.99
CA SER A 362 9.20 11.52 31.66
C SER A 362 9.46 11.56 30.14
N ILE A 363 9.14 10.48 29.41
CA ILE A 363 9.22 10.42 27.94
C ILE A 363 8.32 11.49 27.32
N GLN A 364 7.06 11.59 27.74
CA GLN A 364 6.14 12.59 27.19
C GLN A 364 6.71 14.00 27.34
N SER A 365 7.13 14.36 28.55
CA SER A 365 7.60 15.72 28.84
C SER A 365 8.86 16.05 28.05
N GLU A 366 9.80 15.11 27.96
CA GLU A 366 11.02 15.28 27.17
C GLU A 366 10.69 15.42 25.67
N PHE A 367 9.83 14.57 25.11
CA PHE A 367 9.46 14.65 23.69
C PHE A 367 8.56 15.85 23.39
N ALA A 368 7.76 16.34 24.34
CA ALA A 368 7.03 17.59 24.20
C ALA A 368 8.00 18.79 24.10
N ASN A 369 9.02 18.83 24.95
CA ASN A 369 10.07 19.85 24.88
C ASN A 369 10.86 19.74 23.57
N LEU A 370 11.34 18.54 23.22
CA LEU A 370 12.04 18.30 21.96
C LEU A 370 11.21 18.69 20.74
N ALA A 371 9.94 18.30 20.66
CA ALA A 371 9.08 18.64 19.54
C ALA A 371 8.86 20.16 19.46
N SER A 372 8.80 20.86 20.58
CA SER A 372 8.69 22.33 20.61
C SER A 372 9.96 23.04 20.13
N GLU A 373 11.14 22.46 20.36
CA GLU A 373 12.42 23.02 19.92
C GLU A 373 12.72 22.63 18.45
N ILE A 374 12.50 21.36 18.10
CA ILE A 374 12.78 20.79 16.79
C ILE A 374 11.78 21.29 15.74
N GLN A 375 10.50 21.42 16.13
CA GLN A 375 9.36 21.67 15.24
C GLN A 375 9.30 20.64 14.11
N PRO A 376 8.74 19.42 14.33
CA PRO A 376 8.78 18.31 13.37
C PRO A 376 8.33 18.65 11.95
N LYS A 377 7.33 19.53 11.80
CA LYS A 377 6.85 19.99 10.49
C LYS A 377 7.87 20.83 9.73
N ASP A 378 8.58 21.70 10.44
CA ASP A 378 9.61 22.56 9.85
C ASP A 378 10.85 21.74 9.51
N LEU A 379 11.23 20.80 10.39
CA LEU A 379 12.31 19.85 10.13
C LEU A 379 12.01 19.01 8.89
N LYS A 380 10.81 18.44 8.80
CA LYS A 380 10.37 17.69 7.61
C LYS A 380 10.51 18.54 6.35
N SER A 381 9.99 19.77 6.37
CA SER A 381 10.05 20.67 5.22
C SER A 381 11.49 21.01 4.80
N ALA A 382 12.40 21.18 5.77
CA ALA A 382 13.82 21.42 5.51
C ALA A 382 14.50 20.19 4.87
N ILE A 383 14.25 19.00 5.41
CA ILE A 383 14.78 17.74 4.85
C ILE A 383 14.22 17.49 3.44
N GLU A 384 12.93 17.72 3.21
CA GLU A 384 12.32 17.62 1.88
C GLU A 384 12.99 18.58 0.89
N ALA A 385 13.28 19.83 1.28
CA ALA A 385 13.93 20.78 0.40
C ALA A 385 15.31 20.29 -0.09
N GLU A 386 16.12 19.70 0.81
CA GLU A 386 17.44 19.14 0.45
C GLU A 386 17.32 17.81 -0.32
N ALA A 387 16.34 16.97 0.03
CA ALA A 387 16.10 15.70 -0.64
C ALA A 387 15.76 15.88 -2.12
N ARG A 388 15.20 17.04 -2.49
CA ARG A 388 14.89 17.37 -3.89
C ARG A 388 16.10 17.45 -4.80
N SER A 389 17.22 17.95 -4.27
CA SER A 389 18.49 17.93 -4.99
C SER A 389 19.17 16.57 -4.95
N GLU A 390 19.10 15.87 -3.82
CA GLU A 390 19.79 14.58 -3.64
C GLU A 390 19.11 13.44 -4.42
N PHE A 391 17.79 13.37 -4.34
CA PHE A 391 16.98 12.28 -4.86
C PHE A 391 15.90 12.76 -5.84
N PRO A 392 16.29 13.38 -6.97
CA PRO A 392 15.33 13.94 -7.94
C PRO A 392 14.39 12.88 -8.54
N HIS A 393 14.86 11.63 -8.65
CA HIS A 393 14.05 10.50 -9.14
C HIS A 393 12.89 10.15 -8.21
N ASP A 394 13.06 10.28 -6.89
CA ASP A 394 11.97 10.04 -5.94
C ASP A 394 10.87 11.11 -6.13
N TYR A 395 11.19 12.36 -6.48
CA TYR A 395 10.17 13.37 -6.82
C TYR A 395 9.47 13.08 -8.16
N ALA A 396 10.20 12.58 -9.14
CA ALA A 396 9.69 12.24 -10.46
C ALA A 396 8.88 10.92 -10.49
N GLY A 397 8.80 10.19 -9.38
CA GLY A 397 8.19 8.86 -9.33
C GLY A 397 8.95 7.83 -10.17
N GLN A 398 10.27 7.95 -10.26
CA GLN A 398 11.12 7.06 -11.04
C GLN A 398 11.85 6.10 -10.10
N TYR A 399 11.57 4.81 -10.23
CA TYR A 399 12.32 3.79 -9.53
C TYR A 399 13.62 3.47 -10.27
N VAL A 400 14.76 3.83 -9.67
CA VAL A 400 16.11 3.58 -10.23
C VAL A 400 16.88 2.47 -9.48
N GLY A 401 16.22 1.80 -8.54
CA GLY A 401 16.83 0.82 -7.65
C GLY A 401 16.73 -0.65 -8.10
N ALA A 402 16.23 -0.93 -9.30
CA ALA A 402 15.95 -2.31 -9.75
C ALA A 402 17.21 -3.20 -9.65
N GLY A 403 17.08 -4.33 -8.95
CA GLY A 403 18.18 -5.26 -8.68
C GLY A 403 19.18 -4.80 -7.61
N ARG A 404 18.90 -3.68 -6.93
CA ARG A 404 19.65 -3.12 -5.79
C ARG A 404 18.71 -2.54 -4.75
N GLU A 405 17.57 -3.19 -4.56
CA GLU A 405 16.47 -2.74 -3.69
C GLU A 405 16.98 -2.40 -2.29
N MET A 406 17.86 -3.24 -1.74
CA MET A 406 18.35 -3.07 -0.38
C MET A 406 19.37 -1.93 -0.23
N ASP A 407 20.29 -1.80 -1.18
CA ASP A 407 21.24 -0.69 -1.20
C ASP A 407 20.50 0.64 -1.38
N PHE A 408 19.49 0.66 -2.27
CA PHE A 408 18.63 1.81 -2.51
C PHE A 408 17.94 2.25 -1.21
N VAL A 409 17.32 1.32 -0.46
CA VAL A 409 16.67 1.62 0.82
C VAL A 409 17.66 2.15 1.84
N LYS A 410 18.81 1.49 1.97
CA LYS A 410 19.85 1.84 2.95
C LYS A 410 20.42 3.23 2.69
N GLU A 411 20.70 3.57 1.43
CA GLU A 411 21.20 4.89 1.03
C GLU A 411 20.26 6.01 1.50
N ARG A 412 18.95 5.86 1.28
CA ARG A 412 17.95 6.85 1.72
C ARG A 412 17.88 6.95 3.24
N TRP A 413 17.91 5.81 3.94
CA TRP A 413 17.86 5.77 5.40
C TRP A 413 19.09 6.40 6.05
N ASP A 414 20.29 6.05 5.56
CA ASP A 414 21.55 6.57 6.09
C ASP A 414 21.69 8.08 5.82
N TRP A 415 21.29 8.54 4.63
CA TRP A 415 21.26 9.98 4.30
C TRP A 415 20.25 10.72 5.19
N LEU A 416 19.03 10.18 5.34
CA LEU A 416 18.01 10.79 6.20
C LEU A 416 18.49 10.92 7.64
N ARG A 417 19.11 9.87 8.18
CA ARG A 417 19.72 9.90 9.52
C ARG A 417 20.74 11.02 9.64
N ALA A 418 21.68 11.10 8.69
CA ALA A 418 22.74 12.10 8.71
C ALA A 418 22.15 13.52 8.70
N LYS A 419 21.23 13.79 7.77
CA LYS A 419 20.56 15.09 7.65
C LYS A 419 19.71 15.46 8.85
N TYR A 420 18.99 14.49 9.40
CA TYR A 420 18.24 14.67 10.63
C TYR A 420 19.18 15.11 11.76
N LEU A 421 20.27 14.39 11.99
CA LEU A 421 21.21 14.67 13.07
C LEU A 421 21.90 16.02 12.88
N ASP A 422 22.30 16.36 11.66
CA ASP A 422 22.89 17.66 11.33
C ASP A 422 21.92 18.81 11.69
N LEU A 423 20.68 18.76 11.21
CA LEU A 423 19.70 19.82 11.44
C LEU A 423 19.22 19.90 12.89
N VAL A 424 19.03 18.76 13.56
CA VAL A 424 18.52 18.71 14.93
C VAL A 424 19.60 19.06 15.95
N SER A 425 20.85 18.65 15.71
CA SER A 425 21.97 18.99 16.61
C SER A 425 22.20 20.50 16.72
N MET A 426 21.94 21.25 15.64
CA MET A 426 21.98 22.72 15.65
C MET A 426 20.92 23.36 16.56
N LYS A 427 19.80 22.66 16.80
CA LYS A 427 18.68 23.17 17.62
C LYS A 427 18.78 22.76 19.08
N VAL A 428 19.09 21.49 19.35
CA VAL A 428 19.00 20.89 20.70
C VAL A 428 20.31 20.32 21.22
N GLY A 429 21.40 20.42 20.45
CA GLY A 429 22.69 19.81 20.75
C GLY A 429 22.79 18.33 20.33
N THR A 430 24.02 17.84 20.23
CA THR A 430 24.34 16.51 19.66
C THR A 430 23.73 15.35 20.46
N GLU A 431 23.82 15.37 21.80
CA GLU A 431 23.30 14.29 22.63
C GLU A 431 21.77 14.13 22.48
N ARG A 432 21.03 15.25 22.57
CA ARG A 432 19.57 15.24 22.43
C ARG A 432 19.12 14.90 21.00
N ALA A 433 19.88 15.32 19.98
CA ALA A 433 19.65 14.92 18.60
C ALA A 433 19.73 13.39 18.45
N TRP A 434 20.80 12.77 18.95
CA TRP A 434 20.97 11.32 18.93
C TRP A 434 19.90 10.59 19.73
N MET A 435 19.53 11.09 20.91
CA MET A 435 18.44 10.52 21.70
C MET A 435 17.11 10.52 20.91
N SER A 436 16.79 11.63 20.24
CA SER A 436 15.57 11.74 19.43
C SER A 436 15.57 10.81 18.21
N TRP A 437 16.67 10.74 17.47
CA TRP A 437 16.80 9.83 16.33
C TRP A 437 16.70 8.37 16.77
N ARG A 438 17.36 8.03 17.89
CA ARG A 438 17.30 6.68 18.45
C ARG A 438 15.89 6.29 18.88
N ALA A 439 15.11 7.21 19.43
CA ALA A 439 13.71 6.93 19.74
C ALA A 439 12.92 6.65 18.47
N VAL A 440 13.12 7.43 17.41
CA VAL A 440 12.52 7.19 16.09
C VAL A 440 12.88 5.80 15.57
N ASP A 441 14.17 5.46 15.51
CA ASP A 441 14.65 4.17 14.99
C ASP A 441 14.11 2.98 15.81
N ASN A 442 14.12 3.10 17.14
CA ASN A 442 13.62 2.04 18.02
C ASN A 442 12.10 1.87 17.92
N VAL A 443 11.34 2.97 17.86
CA VAL A 443 9.89 2.92 17.64
C VAL A 443 9.60 2.31 16.27
N PHE A 444 10.31 2.74 15.23
CA PHE A 444 10.13 2.23 13.87
C PHE A 444 10.27 0.70 13.87
N ALA A 445 11.35 0.17 14.47
CA ALA A 445 11.57 -1.27 14.55
C ALA A 445 10.56 -1.99 15.46
N ALA A 446 10.27 -1.46 16.65
CA ALA A 446 9.40 -2.09 17.64
C ALA A 446 7.91 -2.09 17.24
N SER A 447 7.47 -1.11 16.45
CA SER A 447 6.06 -0.93 16.08
C SER A 447 5.74 -1.35 14.64
N PHE A 448 6.74 -1.72 13.82
CA PHE A 448 6.58 -1.95 12.38
C PHE A 448 5.40 -2.87 12.02
N HIS A 449 5.15 -3.90 12.82
CA HIS A 449 4.09 -4.88 12.62
C HIS A 449 2.67 -4.34 12.86
N GLU A 450 2.52 -3.22 13.57
CA GLU A 450 1.26 -2.55 13.88
C GLU A 450 1.12 -1.19 13.18
N HIS A 451 2.24 -0.48 13.00
CA HIS A 451 2.29 0.87 12.49
C HIS A 451 3.22 0.98 11.28
N THR A 452 2.77 0.48 10.12
CA THR A 452 3.55 0.58 8.89
C THR A 452 3.58 2.03 8.35
N PRO A 453 4.70 2.48 7.76
CA PRO A 453 4.80 3.78 7.11
C PRO A 453 3.73 3.96 6.03
N ARG A 454 3.04 5.11 6.02
CA ARG A 454 2.01 5.46 5.04
C ARG A 454 2.29 6.84 4.43
N PRO A 455 2.06 7.04 3.12
CA PRO A 455 2.27 8.33 2.49
C PRO A 455 1.23 9.35 2.98
N SER A 456 1.68 10.56 3.30
CA SER A 456 0.82 11.66 3.70
C SER A 456 -0.08 12.17 2.57
N ARG A 457 -1.03 13.05 2.93
CA ARG A 457 -1.92 13.70 1.96
C ARG A 457 -1.18 14.86 1.28
N ASP A 458 -1.53 15.13 0.01
CA ASP A 458 -1.09 16.31 -0.74
C ASP A 458 0.43 16.50 -0.88
N GLN A 459 1.18 15.41 -1.10
CA GLN A 459 2.60 15.48 -1.41
C GLN A 459 2.86 15.85 -2.88
N ALA A 460 3.88 16.68 -3.10
CA ALA A 460 4.42 16.99 -4.44
C ALA A 460 5.34 15.89 -4.99
N ALA A 461 5.55 14.83 -4.21
CA ALA A 461 6.24 13.64 -4.65
C ALA A 461 5.26 12.63 -5.24
N THR A 462 5.78 11.81 -6.14
CA THR A 462 4.98 10.88 -6.93
C THR A 462 5.31 9.44 -6.54
N PRO A 463 4.32 8.57 -6.26
CA PRO A 463 4.59 7.17 -6.04
C PRO A 463 5.07 6.48 -7.31
N TYR A 464 5.91 5.47 -7.16
CA TYR A 464 6.26 4.53 -8.23
C TYR A 464 5.81 3.12 -7.86
N THR A 465 5.77 2.23 -8.85
CA THR A 465 5.40 0.82 -8.63
C THR A 465 6.57 -0.13 -8.84
N ILE A 466 6.80 -1.03 -7.88
CA ILE A 466 7.76 -2.14 -8.00
C ILE A 466 6.98 -3.44 -8.08
N SER A 467 7.24 -4.25 -9.11
CA SER A 467 6.66 -5.59 -9.22
C SER A 467 7.08 -6.49 -8.06
N PHE A 468 6.18 -7.34 -7.59
CA PHE A 468 6.58 -8.45 -6.72
C PHE A 468 7.30 -9.56 -7.51
N ASN A 469 7.91 -10.49 -6.77
CA ASN A 469 8.49 -11.71 -7.28
C ASN A 469 7.46 -12.65 -7.95
N VAL A 470 7.95 -13.68 -8.62
CA VAL A 470 7.12 -14.61 -9.41
C VAL A 470 6.05 -15.28 -8.55
N THR A 471 6.41 -15.71 -7.34
CA THR A 471 5.49 -16.38 -6.41
C THR A 471 4.37 -15.47 -5.95
N ILE A 472 4.69 -14.31 -5.40
CA ILE A 472 3.71 -13.35 -4.85
C ILE A 472 2.78 -12.84 -5.95
N LYS A 473 3.30 -12.65 -7.17
CA LYS A 473 2.49 -12.30 -8.35
C LYS A 473 1.40 -13.31 -8.68
N LYS A 474 1.56 -14.59 -8.33
CA LYS A 474 0.54 -15.63 -8.58
C LYS A 474 -0.80 -15.28 -7.96
N LEU A 475 -0.83 -14.57 -6.84
CA LEU A 475 -2.10 -14.13 -6.23
C LEU A 475 -2.85 -13.19 -7.19
N ASN A 476 -2.19 -12.14 -7.69
CA ASN A 476 -2.80 -11.20 -8.63
C ASN A 476 -3.17 -11.90 -9.95
N GLU A 477 -2.27 -12.72 -10.51
CA GLU A 477 -2.53 -13.45 -11.76
C GLU A 477 -3.76 -14.35 -11.65
N ARG A 478 -3.86 -15.11 -10.55
CA ARG A 478 -5.01 -15.97 -10.28
C ARG A 478 -6.28 -15.18 -10.06
N LEU A 479 -6.22 -14.09 -9.30
CA LEU A 479 -7.37 -13.23 -9.06
C LEU A 479 -7.92 -12.68 -10.38
N ARG A 480 -7.05 -12.15 -11.25
CA ARG A 480 -7.44 -11.64 -12.58
C ARG A 480 -8.04 -12.74 -13.45
N TRP A 481 -7.47 -13.95 -13.41
CA TRP A 481 -8.05 -15.11 -14.08
C TRP A 481 -9.48 -15.42 -13.57
N ARG A 482 -9.70 -15.45 -12.25
CA ARG A 482 -11.04 -15.66 -11.64
C ARG A 482 -12.03 -14.59 -12.07
N ILE A 483 -11.62 -13.31 -12.05
CA ILE A 483 -12.43 -12.18 -12.53
C ILE A 483 -12.81 -12.39 -14.00
N HIS A 484 -11.86 -12.75 -14.85
CA HIS A 484 -12.10 -12.97 -16.27
C HIS A 484 -13.10 -14.10 -16.54
N GLN A 485 -12.93 -15.25 -15.87
CA GLN A 485 -13.88 -16.37 -15.96
C GLN A 485 -15.24 -16.05 -15.32
N GLY A 486 -15.26 -15.15 -14.33
CA GLY A 486 -16.40 -14.89 -13.46
C GLY A 486 -16.84 -16.12 -12.68
N GLN A 487 -15.88 -16.99 -12.37
CA GLN A 487 -16.09 -18.24 -11.64
C GLN A 487 -15.13 -18.33 -10.49
#